data_AF-A0A8S1RYK3-F1
#
_entry.id   AF-A0A8S1RYK3-F1
#
_cell.length_a   1.000
_cell.length_b   1.000
_cell.length_c   1.000
_cell.angle_alpha   90.00
_cell.angle_beta   90.00
_cell.angle_gamma   90.00
#
_symmetry.space_group_name_H-M   'P 1'
#
loop_
_entity.id
_entity.type
_entity.pdbx_description
1 polymer ?
#
loop_
_entity_poly.entity_id
_entity_poly.type
_entity_poly.pdbx_seq_one_letter_code
_entity_poly.pdbx_strand_id
1 'polypeptide(L)'
;MNKYTLNFKDKEIESNYQNITQQNFRVFTLTIMTLGLLVVALTKIIESILLNEYQTIYKYCLFICYLLIQYGIMKKHTKYIRFAIILLNHLISLFFSLQVSEQDDSYNSFLKGANVMGANFLMLISGEFMDAAISVITIGIMKIILVQIASNLLLFSTIISSVLVILYTIRYLYHFHKAMRNQFLLALNDSHWEKILNSIAFKQPYIVLSFIEDTMQFTLKSEAQCNHFFNRQFDGSNFIRDSIYKGNKLEKFLFMQIQKYRVDRASIFNKTLVVEYLRKMIRIECSIYYGNKPTILLLMRDFLKQKQPDTSIYEIRHRNFIRLILKILSHKDRLSLLKCRLIERKLLILQLYEDLRLSKLNESEINIYNLAQIIHNLYTNLSVKAFVTGNSNINTIQNIFLLILLIIAENSQGQQLSICLTNEEESQRWLHISGNFQIEKVKKALKSISDYIKLISQSQIMEQFKIELNLNQYILIPFQVNQINARSLKHIDLE
;
A
#
# COMPACT_ATOMS: atom_id res chain seq x y z
N MET A 1 22.49 -3.36 6.76
CA MET A 1 23.06 -4.43 7.59
C MET A 1 24.22 -3.87 8.40
N ASN A 2 24.40 -4.27 9.66
CA ASN A 2 25.60 -3.97 10.43
C ASN A 2 26.77 -4.83 9.91
N LYS A 3 27.95 -4.24 9.71
CA LYS A 3 29.12 -4.94 9.12
C LYS A 3 29.64 -6.06 10.02
N TYR A 4 29.52 -5.92 11.34
CA TYR A 4 30.12 -6.81 12.34
C TYR A 4 29.15 -7.89 12.80
N THR A 5 27.93 -7.53 13.18
CA THR A 5 26.94 -8.50 13.65
C THR A 5 26.14 -9.15 12.53
N LEU A 6 26.19 -8.59 11.31
CA LEU A 6 25.37 -8.97 10.16
C LEU A 6 23.85 -8.77 10.37
N ASN A 7 23.39 -8.22 11.49
CA ASN A 7 21.97 -7.93 11.69
C ASN A 7 21.49 -6.84 10.72
N PHE A 8 20.23 -6.92 10.28
CA PHE A 8 19.58 -5.84 9.56
C PHE A 8 19.45 -4.61 10.48
N LYS A 9 19.53 -3.41 9.87
CA LYS A 9 19.37 -2.15 10.62
C LYS A 9 17.91 -1.93 11.02
N ASP A 10 17.00 -2.40 10.18
CA ASP A 10 15.56 -2.40 10.42
C ASP A 10 15.18 -3.61 11.28
N LYS A 11 14.48 -3.35 12.39
CA LYS A 11 14.08 -4.37 13.37
C LYS A 11 12.94 -5.26 12.86
N GLU A 12 12.06 -4.75 11.99
CA GLU A 12 10.95 -5.55 11.46
C GLU A 12 11.47 -6.57 10.45
N ILE A 13 12.36 -6.13 9.56
CA ILE A 13 13.03 -7.02 8.59
C ILE A 13 13.86 -8.09 9.33
N GLU A 14 14.56 -7.71 10.40
CA GLU A 14 15.30 -8.66 11.24
C GLU A 14 14.39 -9.70 11.90
N SER A 15 13.30 -9.26 12.51
CA SER A 15 12.30 -10.16 13.12
C SER A 15 11.73 -11.13 12.08
N ASN A 16 11.39 -10.63 10.89
CA ASN A 16 10.85 -11.45 9.80
C ASN A 16 11.88 -12.49 9.30
N TYR A 17 13.14 -12.10 9.13
CA TYR A 17 14.22 -13.02 8.76
C TYR A 17 14.41 -14.14 9.80
N GLN A 18 14.43 -13.77 11.08
CA GLN A 18 14.60 -14.73 12.18
C GLN A 18 13.43 -15.71 12.26
N ASN A 19 12.19 -15.23 12.13
CA ASN A 19 10.99 -16.06 12.25
C ASN A 19 10.76 -16.94 11.01
N ILE A 20 10.92 -16.42 9.80
CA ILE A 20 10.54 -17.12 8.56
C ILE A 20 11.66 -18.07 8.11
N THR A 21 12.90 -17.58 8.08
CA THR A 21 14.00 -18.28 7.43
C THR A 21 14.78 -19.12 8.43
N GLN A 22 15.11 -18.57 9.59
CA GLN A 22 15.97 -19.26 10.55
C GLN A 22 15.22 -20.17 11.51
N GLN A 23 14.04 -19.79 11.99
CA GLN A 23 13.35 -20.59 13.01
C GLN A 23 12.99 -21.99 12.50
N ASN A 24 12.47 -22.08 11.27
CA ASN A 24 12.15 -23.36 10.63
C ASN A 24 13.40 -24.23 10.46
N PHE A 25 14.50 -23.64 9.96
CA PHE A 25 15.76 -24.35 9.78
C PHE A 25 16.36 -24.83 11.11
N ARG A 26 16.26 -24.02 12.16
CA ARG A 26 16.72 -24.35 13.52
C ARG A 26 15.92 -25.49 14.14
N VAL A 27 14.59 -25.45 14.05
CA VAL A 27 13.73 -26.55 14.54
C VAL A 27 14.06 -27.85 13.82
N PHE A 28 14.18 -27.79 12.49
CA PHE A 28 14.54 -28.95 11.67
C PHE A 28 15.90 -29.53 12.07
N THR A 29 16.93 -28.67 12.14
CA THR A 29 18.29 -29.08 12.52
C THR A 29 18.32 -29.69 13.92
N LEU A 30 17.70 -29.04 14.91
CA LEU A 30 17.67 -29.58 16.27
C LEU A 30 16.93 -30.92 16.32
N THR A 31 15.78 -31.04 15.66
CA THR A 31 14.98 -32.28 15.66
C THR A 31 15.77 -33.44 15.07
N ILE A 32 16.37 -33.27 13.89
CA ILE A 32 17.18 -34.31 13.25
C ILE A 32 18.40 -34.67 14.10
N MET A 33 19.10 -33.67 14.63
CA MET A 33 20.26 -33.92 15.50
C MET A 33 19.87 -34.67 16.77
N THR A 34 18.79 -34.27 17.44
CA THR A 34 18.31 -34.96 18.65
C THR A 34 17.91 -36.41 18.36
N LEU A 35 17.21 -36.67 17.25
CA LEU A 35 16.86 -38.03 16.84
C LEU A 35 18.11 -38.86 16.53
N GLY A 36 19.04 -38.32 15.73
CA GLY A 36 20.28 -39.00 15.39
C GLY A 36 21.11 -39.35 16.64
N LEU A 37 21.25 -38.41 17.57
CA LEU A 37 21.96 -38.62 18.83
C LEU A 37 21.26 -39.61 19.75
N LEU A 38 19.92 -39.66 19.74
CA LEU A 38 19.15 -40.63 20.50
C LEU A 38 19.39 -42.04 19.96
N VAL A 39 19.40 -42.23 18.63
CA VAL A 39 19.75 -43.51 17.99
C VAL A 39 21.18 -43.93 18.35
N VAL A 40 22.14 -42.99 18.30
CA VAL A 40 23.53 -43.26 18.71
C VAL A 40 23.62 -43.64 20.19
N ALA A 41 22.88 -42.97 21.07
CA ALA A 41 22.90 -43.29 22.50
C ALA A 41 22.27 -44.67 22.79
N LEU A 42 21.17 -45.02 22.11
CA LEU A 42 20.53 -46.34 22.26
C LEU A 42 21.43 -47.47 21.76
N THR A 43 22.06 -47.29 20.59
CA THR A 43 22.99 -48.29 20.05
C THR A 43 24.19 -48.49 20.97
N LYS A 44 24.74 -47.41 21.55
CA LYS A 44 25.80 -47.51 22.54
C LYS A 44 25.38 -48.19 23.84
N ILE A 45 24.14 -47.98 24.32
CA ILE A 45 23.64 -48.73 25.49
C ILE A 45 23.56 -50.22 25.19
N ILE A 46 23.07 -50.61 24.00
CA ILE A 46 23.02 -52.03 23.58
C ILE A 46 24.43 -52.62 23.52
N GLU A 47 25.38 -51.90 22.91
CA GLU A 47 26.79 -52.30 22.84
C GLU A 47 27.42 -52.47 24.23
N SER A 48 27.22 -51.50 25.14
CA SER A 48 27.69 -51.57 26.52
C SER A 48 27.11 -52.75 27.30
N ILE A 49 25.86 -53.13 27.04
CA ILE A 49 25.25 -54.32 27.65
C ILE A 49 25.93 -55.60 27.14
N LEU A 50 26.21 -55.68 25.83
CA LEU A 50 26.89 -56.83 25.23
C LEU A 50 28.34 -56.97 25.72
N LEU A 51 29.02 -55.86 25.98
CA LEU A 51 30.40 -55.81 26.45
C LEU A 51 30.54 -55.82 27.99
N ASN A 52 29.43 -55.90 28.73
CA ASN A 52 29.38 -55.84 30.20
C ASN A 52 29.96 -54.54 30.82
N GLU A 53 29.95 -53.43 30.10
CA GLU A 53 30.44 -52.12 30.55
C GLU A 53 29.35 -51.28 31.24
N TYR A 54 28.84 -51.75 32.38
CA TYR A 54 27.71 -51.09 33.05
C TYR A 54 27.99 -49.63 33.49
N GLN A 55 29.26 -49.25 33.65
CA GLN A 55 29.66 -47.88 33.99
C GLN A 55 29.45 -46.88 32.85
N THR A 56 29.35 -47.31 31.59
CA THR A 56 29.08 -46.38 30.47
C THR A 56 27.58 -46.15 30.29
N ILE A 57 26.74 -47.10 30.69
CA ILE A 57 25.27 -47.07 30.54
C ILE A 57 24.65 -45.87 31.26
N TYR A 58 25.02 -45.60 32.53
CA TYR A 58 24.39 -44.50 33.27
C TYR A 58 24.66 -43.12 32.64
N LYS A 59 25.83 -42.94 31.98
CA LYS A 59 26.19 -41.69 31.28
C LYS A 59 25.29 -41.47 30.06
N TYR A 60 25.03 -42.51 29.29
CA TYR A 60 24.13 -42.44 28.13
C TYR A 60 22.66 -42.29 28.54
N CYS A 61 22.22 -42.91 29.63
CA CYS A 61 20.88 -42.66 30.20
C CYS A 61 20.69 -41.19 30.59
N LEU A 62 21.67 -40.58 31.26
CA LEU A 62 21.62 -39.15 31.61
C LEU A 62 21.59 -38.27 30.35
N PHE A 63 22.39 -38.62 29.33
CA PHE A 63 22.39 -37.91 28.06
C PHE A 63 21.05 -38.00 27.33
N ILE A 64 20.40 -39.17 27.32
CA ILE A 64 19.05 -39.36 26.76
C ILE A 64 18.03 -38.51 27.54
N CYS A 65 18.06 -38.53 28.87
CA CYS A 65 17.19 -37.69 29.70
C CYS A 65 17.35 -36.20 29.35
N TYR A 66 18.60 -35.74 29.18
CA TYR A 66 18.88 -34.38 28.74
C TYR A 66 18.27 -34.09 27.36
N LEU A 67 18.47 -34.95 26.36
CA LEU A 67 17.93 -34.76 25.00
C LEU A 67 16.39 -34.69 25.02
N LEU A 68 15.73 -35.54 25.81
CA LEU A 68 14.26 -35.55 25.94
C LEU A 68 13.73 -34.29 26.61
N ILE A 69 14.36 -33.85 27.71
CA ILE A 69 13.99 -32.62 28.42
C ILE A 69 14.18 -31.42 27.50
N GLN A 70 15.33 -31.35 26.83
CA GLN A 70 15.66 -30.27 25.90
C GLN A 70 14.65 -30.20 24.74
N TYR A 71 14.32 -31.35 24.14
CA TYR A 71 13.33 -31.44 23.07
C TYR A 71 11.93 -31.02 23.55
N GLY A 72 11.52 -31.44 24.75
CA GLY A 72 10.25 -31.06 25.37
C GLY A 72 10.14 -29.55 25.63
N ILE A 73 11.19 -28.94 26.19
CA ILE A 73 11.26 -27.49 26.43
C ILE A 73 11.20 -26.73 25.09
N MET A 74 11.92 -27.21 24.07
CA MET A 74 11.92 -26.60 22.75
C MET A 74 10.52 -26.57 22.12
N LYS A 75 9.79 -27.69 22.18
CA LYS A 75 8.45 -27.81 21.60
C LYS A 75 7.46 -26.83 22.24
N LYS A 76 7.60 -26.57 23.55
CA LYS A 76 6.73 -25.66 24.30
C LYS A 76 7.13 -24.20 24.18
N HIS A 77 8.43 -23.91 24.05
CA HIS A 77 8.96 -22.55 24.04
C HIS A 77 9.95 -22.34 22.89
N THR A 78 9.40 -22.05 21.71
CA THR A 78 10.18 -21.80 20.48
C THR A 78 11.18 -20.65 20.59
N LYS A 79 10.94 -19.69 21.49
CA LYS A 79 11.87 -18.57 21.75
C LYS A 79 13.25 -19.03 22.23
N TYR A 80 13.37 -20.19 22.88
CA TYR A 80 14.64 -20.68 23.45
C TYR A 80 15.41 -21.64 22.52
N ILE A 81 14.93 -21.89 21.29
CA ILE A 81 15.59 -22.80 20.33
C ILE A 81 17.06 -22.42 20.11
N ARG A 82 17.34 -21.12 19.99
CA ARG A 82 18.70 -20.59 19.77
C ARG A 82 19.66 -21.02 20.88
N PHE A 83 19.23 -20.86 22.13
CA PHE A 83 20.03 -21.26 23.29
C PHE A 83 20.17 -22.78 23.37
N ALA A 84 19.09 -23.52 23.06
CA ALA A 84 19.09 -24.97 23.04
C ALA A 84 20.13 -25.54 22.04
N ILE A 85 20.22 -24.99 20.82
CA ILE A 85 21.21 -25.42 19.82
C ILE A 85 22.65 -25.18 20.31
N ILE A 86 22.91 -23.99 20.88
CA ILE A 86 24.25 -23.65 21.39
C ILE A 86 24.64 -24.61 22.52
N LEU A 87 23.73 -24.84 23.48
CA LEU A 87 23.98 -25.68 24.63
C LEU A 87 24.19 -27.14 24.21
N LEU A 88 23.38 -27.65 23.27
CA LEU A 88 23.56 -29.00 22.72
C LEU A 88 24.90 -29.14 22.00
N ASN A 89 25.31 -28.14 21.21
CA ASN A 89 26.59 -28.15 20.50
C ASN A 89 27.78 -28.24 21.47
N HIS A 90 27.73 -27.49 22.58
CA HIS A 90 28.75 -27.55 23.62
C HIS A 90 28.72 -28.90 24.37
N LEU A 91 27.54 -29.41 24.69
CA LEU A 91 27.38 -30.65 25.44
C LEU A 91 27.82 -31.87 24.62
N ILE A 92 27.49 -31.94 23.33
CA ILE A 92 28.00 -32.97 22.40
C ILE A 92 29.51 -32.91 22.35
N SER A 93 30.07 -31.70 22.15
CA SER A 93 31.53 -31.56 22.05
C SER A 93 32.23 -32.04 23.32
N LEU A 94 31.68 -31.77 24.51
CA LEU A 94 32.24 -32.20 25.80
C LEU A 94 32.02 -33.69 26.07
N PHE A 95 30.79 -34.18 25.90
CA PHE A 95 30.40 -35.56 26.19
C PHE A 95 31.22 -36.54 25.36
N PHE A 96 31.37 -36.31 24.06
CA PHE A 96 32.14 -37.20 23.20
C PHE A 96 33.66 -37.03 23.35
N SER A 97 34.16 -35.84 23.72
CA SER A 97 35.60 -35.63 23.98
C SER A 97 36.08 -36.23 25.29
N LEU A 98 35.20 -36.34 26.30
CA LEU A 98 35.53 -36.94 27.60
C LEU A 98 35.43 -38.48 27.59
N GLN A 99 34.96 -39.07 26.49
CA GLN A 99 34.79 -40.52 26.33
C GLN A 99 35.86 -41.11 25.41
N VAL A 100 37.11 -40.66 25.48
CA VAL A 100 38.22 -41.36 24.85
C VAL A 100 38.56 -42.53 25.77
N SER A 101 38.19 -43.76 25.40
CA SER A 101 38.60 -44.95 26.14
C SER A 101 40.03 -45.30 25.72
N GLU A 102 40.83 -45.83 26.65
CA GLU A 102 42.18 -46.35 26.32
C GLU A 102 42.13 -47.61 25.44
N GLN A 103 40.94 -48.20 25.25
CA GLN A 103 40.68 -49.38 24.45
C GLN A 103 40.15 -49.07 23.04
N ASP A 104 39.79 -47.82 22.75
CA ASP A 104 39.31 -47.42 21.42
C ASP A 104 40.47 -47.39 20.42
N ASP A 105 40.31 -48.15 19.33
CA ASP A 105 41.26 -48.16 18.24
C ASP A 105 41.43 -46.74 17.66
N SER A 106 42.65 -46.35 17.29
CA SER A 106 42.97 -44.95 16.89
C SER A 106 42.11 -44.46 15.73
N TYR A 107 41.73 -45.37 14.82
CA TYR A 107 40.84 -45.11 13.70
C TYR A 107 39.38 -44.83 14.13
N ASN A 108 38.88 -45.51 15.16
CA ASN A 108 37.54 -45.28 15.69
C ASN A 108 37.46 -43.91 16.38
N SER A 109 38.51 -43.54 17.12
CA SER A 109 38.64 -42.20 17.72
C SER A 109 38.66 -41.10 16.66
N PHE A 110 39.37 -41.32 15.55
CA PHE A 110 39.37 -40.38 14.41
C PHE A 110 37.98 -40.24 13.78
N LEU A 111 37.30 -41.35 13.49
CA LEU A 111 35.96 -41.34 12.90
C LEU A 111 34.93 -40.63 13.79
N LYS A 112 34.99 -40.90 15.11
CA LYS A 112 34.18 -40.20 16.12
C LYS A 112 34.43 -38.70 16.10
N GLY A 113 35.70 -38.28 16.06
CA GLY A 113 36.09 -36.88 15.97
C GLY A 113 35.54 -36.18 14.70
N ALA A 114 35.62 -36.85 13.56
CA ALA A 114 35.09 -36.35 12.29
C ALA A 114 33.56 -36.19 12.34
N ASN A 115 32.83 -37.16 12.89
CA ASN A 115 31.38 -37.11 13.04
C ASN A 115 30.92 -35.98 13.98
N VAL A 116 31.60 -35.81 15.12
CA VAL A 116 31.34 -34.70 16.05
C VAL A 116 31.63 -33.36 15.38
N MET A 117 32.71 -33.26 14.60
CA MET A 117 33.01 -32.03 13.85
C MET A 117 31.92 -31.72 12.81
N GLY A 118 31.44 -32.71 12.07
CA GLY A 118 30.34 -32.56 11.13
C GLY A 118 29.03 -32.11 11.81
N ALA A 119 28.69 -32.72 12.94
CA ALA A 119 27.53 -32.32 13.73
C ALA A 119 27.64 -30.89 14.25
N ASN A 120 28.81 -30.52 14.79
CA ASN A 120 29.10 -29.17 15.27
C ASN A 120 28.98 -28.14 14.15
N PHE A 121 29.50 -28.45 12.95
CA PHE A 121 29.42 -27.56 11.80
C PHE A 121 27.98 -27.33 11.34
N LEU A 122 27.16 -28.39 11.26
CA LEU A 122 25.74 -28.28 10.92
C LEU A 122 24.97 -27.43 11.95
N MET A 123 25.24 -27.60 13.25
CA MET A 123 24.63 -26.77 14.29
C MET A 123 25.07 -25.30 14.18
N LEU A 124 26.34 -25.03 13.86
CA LEU A 124 26.87 -23.66 13.69
C LEU A 124 26.23 -22.96 12.48
N ILE A 125 26.05 -23.65 11.35
CA ILE A 125 25.38 -23.10 10.17
C ILE A 125 23.92 -22.71 10.45
N SER A 126 23.25 -23.45 11.34
CA SER A 126 21.87 -23.16 11.75
C SER A 126 21.72 -21.97 12.71
N GLY A 127 22.85 -21.49 13.27
CA GLY A 127 22.91 -20.39 14.23
C GLY A 127 22.85 -18.99 13.61
N GLU A 128 23.00 -17.97 14.46
CA GLU A 128 23.42 -16.64 14.02
C GLU A 128 24.94 -16.56 13.92
N PHE A 129 25.44 -15.68 13.06
CA PHE A 129 26.88 -15.49 12.89
C PHE A 129 27.62 -15.22 14.22
N MET A 130 27.11 -14.31 15.05
CA MET A 130 27.76 -13.95 16.32
C MET A 130 27.82 -15.13 17.28
N ASP A 131 26.75 -15.91 17.41
CA ASP A 131 26.75 -17.07 18.31
C ASP A 131 27.62 -18.18 17.79
N ALA A 132 27.61 -18.40 16.47
CA ALA A 132 28.41 -19.41 15.83
C ALA A 132 29.91 -19.07 15.99
N ALA A 133 30.29 -17.80 15.80
CA ALA A 133 31.65 -17.34 16.01
C ALA A 133 32.09 -17.54 17.48
N ILE A 134 31.26 -17.13 18.44
CA ILE A 134 31.54 -17.33 19.87
C ILE A 134 31.66 -18.83 20.18
N SER A 135 30.74 -19.65 19.68
CA SER A 135 30.70 -21.10 19.92
C SER A 135 31.93 -21.81 19.34
N VAL A 136 32.42 -21.42 18.16
CA VAL A 136 33.65 -21.98 17.58
C VAL A 136 34.85 -21.67 18.46
N ILE A 137 34.95 -20.43 18.96
CA ILE A 137 36.03 -20.01 19.85
C ILE A 137 35.98 -20.78 21.17
N THR A 138 34.82 -20.83 21.83
CA THR A 138 34.67 -21.50 23.13
C THR A 138 34.89 -23.01 23.03
N ILE A 139 34.35 -23.68 22.01
CA ILE A 139 34.59 -25.12 21.77
C ILE A 139 36.07 -25.37 21.47
N GLY A 140 36.71 -24.50 20.68
CA GLY A 140 38.14 -24.59 20.39
C GLY A 140 39.00 -24.49 21.66
N ILE A 141 38.72 -23.50 22.52
CA ILE A 141 39.41 -23.33 23.81
C ILE A 141 39.17 -24.55 24.71
N MET A 142 37.93 -25.02 24.83
CA MET A 142 37.62 -26.22 25.63
C MET A 142 38.39 -27.44 25.16
N LYS A 143 38.49 -27.67 23.84
CA LYS A 143 39.25 -28.80 23.29
C LYS A 143 40.75 -28.69 23.59
N ILE A 144 41.34 -27.50 23.47
CA ILE A 144 42.76 -27.27 23.80
C ILE A 144 43.01 -27.57 25.29
N ILE A 145 42.14 -27.09 26.17
CA ILE A 145 42.22 -27.37 27.62
C ILE A 145 42.12 -28.87 27.90
N LEU A 146 41.18 -29.57 27.26
CA LEU A 146 41.02 -31.01 27.44
C LEU A 146 42.24 -31.80 26.97
N VAL A 147 42.83 -31.44 25.83
CA VAL A 147 44.07 -32.08 25.34
C VAL A 147 45.22 -31.84 26.31
N GLN A 148 45.32 -30.65 26.90
CA GLN A 148 46.34 -30.33 27.91
C GLN A 148 46.16 -31.15 29.21
N ILE A 149 44.92 -31.47 29.59
CA ILE A 149 44.63 -32.30 30.77
C ILE A 149 44.89 -33.78 30.47
N ALA A 150 44.54 -34.24 29.27
CA ALA A 150 44.57 -35.66 28.91
C ALA A 150 45.94 -36.14 28.38
N SER A 151 46.80 -35.25 27.89
CA SER A 151 48.09 -35.59 27.30
C SER A 151 49.25 -34.86 27.96
N ASN A 152 50.35 -35.59 28.22
CA ASN A 152 51.57 -35.04 28.81
C ASN A 152 52.42 -34.24 27.80
N LEU A 153 52.14 -34.37 26.50
CA LEU A 153 52.89 -33.75 25.42
C LEU A 153 51.92 -33.07 24.45
N LEU A 154 51.96 -31.74 24.44
CA LEU A 154 51.12 -30.93 23.55
C LEU A 154 52.00 -30.32 22.46
N LEU A 155 51.82 -30.78 21.22
CA LEU A 155 52.56 -30.29 20.07
C LEU A 155 52.08 -28.89 19.68
N PHE A 156 52.99 -27.91 19.62
CA PHE A 156 52.68 -26.55 19.19
C PHE A 156 52.05 -26.48 17.80
N SER A 157 52.42 -27.39 16.89
CA SER A 157 51.82 -27.49 15.55
C SER A 157 50.31 -27.72 15.61
N THR A 158 49.83 -28.54 16.55
CA THR A 158 48.40 -28.85 16.76
C THR A 158 47.62 -27.65 17.31
N ILE A 159 48.24 -26.84 18.17
CA ILE A 159 47.62 -25.59 18.66
C ILE A 159 47.48 -24.60 17.52
N ILE A 160 48.58 -24.36 16.78
CA ILE A 160 48.62 -23.39 15.69
C ILE A 160 47.62 -23.80 14.60
N SER A 161 47.56 -25.07 14.23
CA SER A 161 46.57 -25.56 13.26
C SER A 161 45.14 -25.37 13.75
N SER A 162 44.87 -25.61 15.04
CA SER A 162 43.54 -25.40 15.63
C SER A 162 43.10 -23.93 15.59
N VAL A 163 44.02 -23.00 15.92
CA VAL A 163 43.75 -21.56 15.84
C VAL A 163 43.47 -21.12 14.40
N LEU A 164 44.26 -21.61 13.43
CA LEU A 164 44.02 -21.31 12.01
C LEU A 164 42.67 -21.84 11.53
N VAL A 165 42.30 -23.06 11.91
CA VAL A 165 40.99 -23.64 11.58
C VAL A 165 39.84 -22.82 12.18
N ILE A 166 39.97 -22.34 13.41
CA ILE A 166 38.99 -21.44 14.03
C ILE A 166 38.81 -20.17 13.19
N LEU A 167 39.92 -19.52 12.80
CA LEU A 167 39.89 -18.30 11.99
C LEU A 167 39.26 -18.53 10.61
N TYR A 168 39.62 -19.62 9.93
CA TYR A 168 39.03 -19.97 8.63
C TYR A 168 37.54 -20.28 8.75
N THR A 169 37.13 -21.00 9.80
CA THR A 169 35.73 -21.33 10.06
C THR A 169 34.91 -20.07 10.31
N ILE A 170 35.41 -19.13 11.13
CA ILE A 170 34.73 -17.84 11.38
C ILE A 170 34.61 -17.04 10.08
N ARG A 171 35.68 -16.98 9.27
CA ARG A 171 35.65 -16.29 7.97
C ARG A 171 34.60 -16.90 7.03
N TYR A 172 34.55 -18.23 6.95
CA TYR A 172 33.54 -18.94 6.16
C TYR A 172 32.12 -18.61 6.64
N LEU A 173 31.86 -18.73 7.94
CA LEU A 173 30.56 -18.43 8.54
C LEU A 173 30.13 -16.98 8.28
N TYR A 174 31.06 -16.02 8.33
CA TYR A 174 30.79 -14.62 7.99
C TYR A 174 30.24 -14.47 6.56
N HIS A 175 30.93 -15.07 5.58
CA HIS A 175 30.51 -15.00 4.18
C HIS A 175 29.20 -15.75 3.93
N PHE A 176 29.02 -16.91 4.55
CA PHE A 176 27.81 -17.70 4.46
C PHE A 176 26.58 -16.93 4.99
N HIS A 177 26.63 -16.43 6.22
CA HIS A 177 25.50 -15.68 6.79
C HIS A 177 25.23 -14.37 6.06
N LYS A 178 26.29 -13.70 5.56
CA LYS A 178 26.14 -12.51 4.70
C LYS A 178 25.40 -12.84 3.40
N ALA A 179 25.74 -13.95 2.76
CA ALA A 179 25.07 -14.40 1.53
C ALA A 179 23.59 -14.74 1.80
N MET A 180 23.30 -15.50 2.85
CA MET A 180 21.93 -15.86 3.24
C MET A 180 21.06 -14.63 3.51
N ARG A 181 21.60 -13.63 4.21
CA ARG A 181 20.88 -12.39 4.50
C ARG A 181 20.66 -11.53 3.24
N ASN A 182 21.63 -11.49 2.33
CA ASN A 182 21.44 -10.84 1.04
C ASN A 182 20.38 -11.54 0.18
N GLN A 183 20.36 -12.88 0.16
CA GLN A 183 19.34 -13.65 -0.54
C GLN A 183 17.94 -13.39 0.03
N PHE A 184 17.80 -13.29 1.35
CA PHE A 184 16.53 -12.93 1.98
C PHE A 184 16.04 -11.53 1.55
N LEU A 185 16.92 -10.53 1.53
CA LEU A 185 16.55 -9.18 1.05
C LEU A 185 16.09 -9.18 -0.41
N LEU A 186 16.73 -9.96 -1.26
CA LEU A 186 16.35 -10.10 -2.66
C LEU A 186 14.95 -10.73 -2.78
N ALA A 187 14.71 -11.84 -2.08
CA ALA A 187 13.40 -12.50 -2.06
C ALA A 187 12.28 -11.59 -1.53
N LEU A 188 12.58 -10.77 -0.52
CA LEU A 188 11.62 -9.82 0.05
C LEU A 188 11.26 -8.72 -0.96
N ASN A 189 12.26 -8.17 -1.66
CA ASN A 189 12.03 -7.21 -2.73
C ASN A 189 11.16 -7.81 -3.85
N ASP A 190 11.51 -9.02 -4.32
CA ASP A 190 10.77 -9.71 -5.38
C ASP A 190 9.30 -9.98 -4.98
N SER A 191 9.05 -10.41 -3.74
CA SER A 191 7.68 -10.65 -3.24
C SER A 191 6.84 -9.39 -3.11
N HIS A 192 7.46 -8.25 -2.77
CA HIS A 192 6.78 -6.95 -2.76
C HIS A 192 6.43 -6.50 -4.17
N TRP A 193 7.32 -6.73 -5.13
CA TRP A 193 7.08 -6.46 -6.54
C TRP A 193 5.93 -7.29 -7.09
N GLU A 194 5.89 -8.58 -6.80
CA GLU A 194 4.82 -9.47 -7.23
C GLU A 194 3.46 -9.02 -6.68
N LYS A 195 3.39 -8.60 -5.41
CA LYS A 195 2.16 -8.06 -4.80
C LYS A 195 1.72 -6.72 -5.40
N ILE A 196 2.67 -5.81 -5.62
CA ILE A 196 2.37 -4.51 -6.23
C ILE A 196 1.91 -4.70 -7.68
N LEU A 197 2.60 -5.55 -8.45
CA LEU A 197 2.22 -5.87 -9.83
C LEU A 197 0.85 -6.54 -9.88
N ASN A 198 0.58 -7.54 -9.03
CA ASN A 198 -0.71 -8.22 -8.97
C ASN A 198 -1.86 -7.28 -8.56
N SER A 199 -1.60 -6.30 -7.69
CA SER A 199 -2.63 -5.33 -7.27
C SER A 199 -2.93 -4.26 -8.33
N ILE A 200 -1.94 -3.86 -9.14
CA ILE A 200 -2.13 -2.95 -10.28
C ILE A 200 -2.79 -3.68 -11.47
N ALA A 201 -2.48 -4.97 -11.63
CA ALA A 201 -2.81 -5.82 -12.77
C ALA A 201 -4.29 -6.21 -12.94
N PHE A 202 -5.10 -6.27 -11.86
CA PHE A 202 -6.42 -6.94 -11.95
C PHE A 202 -7.47 -6.22 -12.81
N LYS A 203 -7.21 -4.99 -13.28
CA LYS A 203 -8.19 -4.17 -14.02
C LYS A 203 -7.69 -3.53 -15.30
N GLN A 204 -6.41 -3.71 -15.65
CA GLN A 204 -5.81 -3.03 -16.81
C GLN A 204 -5.05 -4.03 -17.67
N PRO A 205 -5.03 -3.85 -19.00
CA PRO A 205 -4.27 -4.71 -19.90
C PRO A 205 -2.78 -4.42 -19.78
N TYR A 206 -1.97 -5.46 -19.59
CA TYR A 206 -0.54 -5.30 -19.35
C TYR A 206 0.31 -6.44 -19.90
N ILE A 207 1.59 -6.12 -20.10
CA ILE A 207 2.65 -7.05 -20.49
C ILE A 207 3.84 -6.85 -19.56
N VAL A 208 4.36 -7.94 -19.00
CA VAL A 208 5.61 -7.95 -18.23
C VAL A 208 6.68 -8.70 -19.02
N LEU A 209 7.80 -8.03 -19.24
CA LEU A 209 8.96 -8.58 -19.94
C LEU A 209 10.16 -8.61 -19.00
N SER A 210 11.03 -9.59 -19.18
CA SER A 210 12.39 -9.54 -18.65
C SER A 210 13.41 -9.49 -19.75
N PHE A 211 14.48 -8.72 -19.55
CA PHE A 211 15.63 -8.70 -20.43
C PHE A 211 16.70 -9.65 -19.92
N ILE A 212 17.14 -10.60 -20.75
CA ILE A 212 18.26 -11.51 -20.46
C ILE A 212 19.51 -10.93 -21.10
N GLU A 213 20.45 -10.48 -20.27
CA GLU A 213 21.65 -9.80 -20.76
C GLU A 213 22.58 -10.74 -21.54
N ASP A 214 22.70 -12.00 -21.12
CA ASP A 214 23.60 -12.98 -21.73
C ASP A 214 23.25 -13.29 -23.19
N THR A 215 21.95 -13.33 -23.50
CA THR A 215 21.43 -13.63 -24.84
C THR A 215 20.96 -12.39 -25.59
N MET A 216 20.98 -11.21 -24.94
CA MET A 216 20.44 -9.95 -25.46
C MET A 216 18.98 -10.07 -25.95
N GLN A 217 18.17 -10.88 -25.27
CA GLN A 217 16.78 -11.16 -25.67
C GLN A 217 15.77 -10.72 -24.61
N PHE A 218 14.62 -10.25 -25.08
CA PHE A 218 13.44 -10.03 -24.24
C PHE A 218 12.63 -11.33 -24.13
N THR A 219 12.27 -11.70 -22.91
CA THR A 219 11.40 -12.85 -22.61
C THR A 219 10.11 -12.37 -21.97
N LEU A 220 8.98 -12.85 -22.49
CA LEU A 220 7.66 -12.60 -21.92
C LEU A 220 7.51 -13.37 -20.60
N LYS A 221 7.20 -12.67 -19.50
CA LYS A 221 6.93 -13.28 -18.20
C LYS A 221 5.44 -13.48 -17.96
N SER A 222 4.65 -12.46 -18.26
CA SER A 222 3.20 -12.51 -18.11
C SER A 222 2.52 -11.51 -19.01
N GLU A 223 1.29 -11.84 -19.40
CA GLU A 223 0.36 -10.97 -20.11
C GLU A 223 -1.03 -11.13 -19.51
N ALA A 224 -1.81 -10.05 -19.46
CA ALA A 224 -3.22 -10.13 -19.08
C ALA A 224 -4.06 -9.12 -19.85
N GLN A 225 -5.30 -9.51 -20.14
CA GLN A 225 -6.35 -8.67 -20.75
C GLN A 225 -5.97 -7.98 -22.08
N CYS A 226 -4.83 -8.35 -22.70
CA CYS A 226 -4.34 -7.76 -23.95
C CYS A 226 -5.19 -8.16 -25.17
N ASN A 227 -5.90 -9.30 -25.12
CA ASN A 227 -6.79 -9.77 -26.18
C ASN A 227 -7.90 -8.76 -26.54
N HIS A 228 -8.26 -7.83 -25.65
CA HIS A 228 -9.24 -6.79 -25.97
C HIS A 228 -8.72 -5.79 -27.02
N PHE A 229 -7.40 -5.62 -27.16
CA PHE A 229 -6.78 -4.68 -28.11
C PHE A 229 -6.56 -5.30 -29.49
N PHE A 230 -6.40 -6.62 -29.54
CA PHE A 230 -5.98 -7.35 -30.73
C PHE A 230 -7.01 -8.42 -31.06
N ASN A 231 -7.64 -8.32 -32.24
CA ASN A 231 -8.71 -9.22 -32.70
C ASN A 231 -8.22 -10.67 -32.97
N ARG A 232 -6.94 -10.97 -32.75
CA ARG A 232 -6.30 -12.28 -32.94
C ARG A 232 -5.60 -12.68 -31.65
N GLN A 233 -5.27 -13.97 -31.54
CA GLN A 233 -4.44 -14.50 -30.46
C GLN A 233 -3.20 -13.62 -30.30
N PHE A 234 -3.15 -12.89 -29.19
CA PHE A 234 -2.08 -11.94 -28.92
C PHE A 234 -0.86 -12.72 -28.47
N ASP A 235 0.31 -12.35 -29.00
CA ASP A 235 1.60 -12.82 -28.53
C ASP A 235 2.42 -11.60 -28.12
N GLY A 236 2.59 -11.42 -26.81
CA GLY A 236 3.39 -10.34 -26.25
C GLY A 236 4.84 -10.30 -26.76
N SER A 237 5.40 -11.41 -27.24
CA SER A 237 6.76 -11.45 -27.80
C SER A 237 6.82 -10.82 -29.19
N ASN A 238 5.86 -11.14 -30.06
CA ASN A 238 5.75 -10.55 -31.40
C ASN A 238 5.39 -9.06 -31.31
N PHE A 239 4.56 -8.70 -30.32
CA PHE A 239 4.23 -7.31 -30.05
C PHE A 239 5.48 -6.43 -29.89
N ILE A 240 6.48 -6.87 -29.12
CA ILE A 240 7.70 -6.07 -28.87
C ILE A 240 8.58 -5.93 -30.11
N ARG A 241 8.66 -7.00 -30.92
CA ARG A 241 9.51 -7.07 -32.12
C ARG A 241 8.95 -6.25 -33.28
N ASP A 242 7.62 -6.24 -33.42
CA ASP A 242 6.96 -5.64 -34.58
C ASP A 242 6.36 -4.25 -34.29
N SER A 243 6.27 -3.84 -33.02
CA SER A 243 5.81 -2.49 -32.66
C SER A 243 6.83 -1.42 -33.04
N ILE A 244 6.35 -0.29 -33.56
CA ILE A 244 7.19 0.85 -33.99
C ILE A 244 6.91 2.07 -33.11
N TYR A 245 7.95 2.61 -32.48
CA TYR A 245 7.97 3.86 -31.72
C TYR A 245 8.87 4.88 -32.40
N LYS A 246 8.31 6.02 -32.83
CA LYS A 246 9.05 7.11 -33.50
C LYS A 246 9.98 6.62 -34.64
N GLY A 247 9.46 5.73 -35.49
CA GLY A 247 10.20 5.16 -36.63
C GLY A 247 11.22 4.07 -36.28
N ASN A 248 11.39 3.71 -35.00
CA ASN A 248 12.27 2.62 -34.56
C ASN A 248 11.45 1.48 -33.94
N LYS A 249 11.94 0.24 -34.01
CA LYS A 249 11.34 -0.89 -33.28
C LYS A 249 11.29 -0.62 -31.77
N LEU A 250 10.19 -0.97 -31.12
CA LEU A 250 9.99 -0.83 -29.67
C LEU A 250 11.07 -1.60 -28.90
N GLU A 251 11.42 -2.80 -29.37
CA GLU A 251 12.54 -3.59 -28.87
C GLU A 251 13.86 -2.78 -28.80
N LYS A 252 14.22 -2.12 -29.89
CA LYS A 252 15.43 -1.28 -29.98
C LYS A 252 15.35 -0.09 -29.02
N PHE A 253 14.18 0.52 -28.90
CA PHE A 253 13.96 1.59 -27.93
C PHE A 253 14.18 1.11 -26.50
N LEU A 254 13.55 0.00 -26.08
CA LEU A 254 13.68 -0.55 -24.74
C LEU A 254 15.13 -0.92 -24.43
N PHE A 255 15.82 -1.53 -25.38
CA PHE A 255 17.24 -1.86 -25.26
C PHE A 255 18.12 -0.61 -25.06
N MET A 256 17.91 0.44 -25.87
CA MET A 256 18.64 1.71 -25.71
C MET A 256 18.41 2.34 -24.33
N GLN A 257 17.21 2.23 -23.77
CA GLN A 257 16.93 2.76 -22.44
C GLN A 257 17.64 1.97 -21.33
N ILE A 258 17.71 0.64 -21.46
CA ILE A 258 18.49 -0.20 -20.56
C ILE A 258 19.97 0.20 -20.62
N GLN A 259 20.52 0.42 -21.82
CA GLN A 259 21.90 0.89 -21.98
C GLN A 259 22.12 2.28 -21.37
N LYS A 260 21.21 3.23 -21.61
CA LYS A 260 21.30 4.57 -21.01
C LYS A 260 21.29 4.54 -19.49
N TYR A 261 20.47 3.67 -18.87
CA TYR A 261 20.48 3.53 -17.42
C TYR A 261 21.83 3.01 -16.87
N ARG A 262 22.56 2.18 -17.62
CA ARG A 262 23.89 1.73 -17.20
C ARG A 262 24.90 2.87 -17.10
N VAL A 263 24.80 3.87 -17.99
CA VAL A 263 25.70 5.02 -18.04
C VAL A 263 25.24 6.13 -17.10
N ASP A 264 23.97 6.56 -17.23
CA ASP A 264 23.46 7.79 -16.62
C ASP A 264 22.60 7.54 -15.37
N ARG A 265 22.31 6.28 -15.04
CA ARG A 265 21.36 5.89 -13.96
C ARG A 265 19.96 6.51 -14.09
N ALA A 266 19.62 7.05 -15.26
CA ALA A 266 18.32 7.65 -15.53
C ALA A 266 17.24 6.58 -15.67
N SER A 267 16.38 6.44 -14.65
CA SER A 267 15.28 5.46 -14.66
C SER A 267 14.11 5.94 -15.51
N ILE A 268 13.38 4.99 -16.10
CA ILE A 268 12.16 5.28 -16.85
C ILE A 268 10.98 4.77 -16.05
N PHE A 269 10.18 5.70 -15.56
CA PHE A 269 8.99 5.39 -14.80
C PHE A 269 7.79 6.11 -15.43
N ASN A 270 6.74 5.35 -15.73
CA ASN A 270 5.48 5.82 -16.30
C ASN A 270 5.64 6.70 -17.56
N LYS A 271 6.61 6.36 -18.42
CA LYS A 271 6.78 7.08 -19.67
C LYS A 271 5.72 6.65 -20.65
N THR A 272 4.88 7.59 -21.07
CA THR A 272 3.89 7.34 -22.12
C THR A 272 4.58 7.24 -23.48
N LEU A 273 4.34 6.14 -24.17
CA LEU A 273 4.75 5.84 -25.54
C LEU A 273 3.49 5.70 -26.40
N VAL A 274 3.57 6.15 -27.65
CA VAL A 274 2.54 5.88 -28.67
C VAL A 274 3.22 5.01 -29.71
N VAL A 275 2.74 3.79 -29.85
CA VAL A 275 3.36 2.73 -30.66
C VAL A 275 2.39 2.29 -31.72
N GLU A 276 2.92 2.07 -32.92
CA GLU A 276 2.18 1.50 -34.04
C GLU A 276 2.41 -0.01 -34.08
N TYR A 277 1.33 -0.79 -34.11
CA TYR A 277 1.36 -2.23 -34.28
C TYR A 277 0.18 -2.68 -35.12
N LEU A 278 0.44 -3.45 -36.20
CA LEU A 278 -0.58 -3.88 -37.17
C LEU A 278 -1.48 -2.73 -37.67
N ARG A 279 -0.87 -1.58 -38.01
CA ARG A 279 -1.55 -0.34 -38.45
C ARG A 279 -2.52 0.27 -37.42
N LYS A 280 -2.44 -0.13 -36.14
CA LYS A 280 -3.17 0.49 -35.03
C LYS A 280 -2.22 1.28 -34.14
N MET A 281 -2.65 2.46 -33.72
CA MET A 281 -1.94 3.30 -32.74
C MET A 281 -2.39 2.92 -31.33
N ILE A 282 -1.43 2.56 -30.48
CA ILE A 282 -1.68 2.11 -29.11
C ILE A 282 -0.87 2.98 -28.15
N ARG A 283 -1.52 3.45 -27.08
CA ARG A 283 -0.84 4.17 -26.02
C ARG A 283 -0.35 3.18 -24.98
N ILE A 284 0.93 3.24 -24.65
CA ILE A 284 1.55 2.37 -23.65
C ILE A 284 2.22 3.22 -22.59
N GLU A 285 1.99 2.91 -21.33
CA GLU A 285 2.78 3.44 -20.23
C GLU A 285 3.88 2.43 -19.90
N CYS A 286 5.12 2.87 -20.12
CA CYS A 286 6.31 2.06 -19.97
C CYS A 286 7.03 2.42 -18.67
N SER A 287 7.31 1.40 -17.87
CA SER A 287 8.16 1.49 -16.69
C SER A 287 9.23 0.42 -16.76
N ILE A 288 10.50 0.80 -16.64
CA ILE A 288 11.65 -0.10 -16.65
C ILE A 288 12.26 -0.10 -15.26
N TYR A 289 12.25 -1.27 -14.64
CA TYR A 289 12.77 -1.49 -13.30
C TYR A 289 14.07 -2.27 -13.37
N TYR A 290 15.08 -1.77 -12.66
CA TYR A 290 16.44 -2.29 -12.69
C TYR A 290 16.73 -3.04 -11.37
N GLY A 291 16.53 -4.36 -11.40
CA GLY A 291 16.93 -5.31 -10.35
C GLY A 291 18.10 -6.20 -10.82
N ASN A 292 18.05 -7.51 -10.56
CA ASN A 292 19.04 -8.47 -11.08
C ASN A 292 18.97 -8.62 -12.62
N LYS A 293 17.77 -8.53 -13.19
CA LYS A 293 17.52 -8.46 -14.64
C LYS A 293 16.56 -7.30 -14.89
N PRO A 294 16.73 -6.49 -15.95
CA PRO A 294 15.81 -5.41 -16.26
C PRO A 294 14.41 -6.00 -16.50
N THR A 295 13.43 -5.54 -15.72
CA THR A 295 12.04 -5.96 -15.85
C THR A 295 11.22 -4.77 -16.36
N ILE A 296 10.49 -4.99 -17.44
CA ILE A 296 9.75 -3.93 -18.13
C ILE A 296 8.27 -4.22 -17.95
N LEU A 297 7.54 -3.23 -17.47
CA LEU A 297 6.09 -3.21 -17.41
C LEU A 297 5.57 -2.30 -18.52
N LEU A 298 4.72 -2.84 -19.38
CA LEU A 298 3.99 -2.10 -20.39
C LEU A 298 2.51 -2.17 -20.06
N LEU A 299 1.94 -1.04 -19.65
CA LEU A 299 0.50 -0.89 -19.43
C LEU A 299 -0.14 -0.37 -20.71
N MET A 300 -1.02 -1.16 -21.31
CA MET A 300 -1.72 -0.77 -22.53
C MET A 300 -2.95 0.07 -22.19
N ARG A 301 -3.11 1.18 -22.90
CA ARG A 301 -4.27 2.06 -22.82
C ARG A 301 -4.81 2.30 -24.22
N ASP A 302 -6.12 2.21 -24.36
CA ASP A 302 -6.79 2.51 -25.62
C ASP A 302 -6.63 4.00 -25.91
N PHE A 303 -6.11 4.32 -27.11
CA PHE A 303 -5.97 5.70 -27.56
C PHE A 303 -7.33 6.39 -27.70
N LEU A 304 -8.35 5.63 -28.11
CA LEU A 304 -9.71 6.11 -28.40
C LEU A 304 -10.70 5.90 -27.25
N LYS A 305 -10.44 4.97 -26.32
CA LYS A 305 -11.25 4.73 -25.11
C LYS A 305 -10.58 5.30 -23.88
N GLN A 306 -10.22 6.59 -23.89
CA GLN A 306 -10.47 7.34 -22.67
C GLN A 306 -11.98 7.41 -22.53
N LYS A 307 -12.58 6.42 -21.84
CA LYS A 307 -13.73 6.76 -21.01
C LYS A 307 -13.18 7.91 -20.17
N GLN A 308 -13.66 9.14 -20.43
CA GLN A 308 -13.42 10.24 -19.50
C GLN A 308 -13.65 9.64 -18.11
N PRO A 309 -12.71 9.80 -17.16
CA PRO A 309 -12.93 9.31 -15.81
C PRO A 309 -14.33 9.76 -15.44
N ASP A 310 -15.19 8.82 -15.07
CA ASP A 310 -16.62 9.08 -14.91
C ASP A 310 -16.75 10.20 -13.86
N THR A 311 -16.83 11.44 -14.34
CA THR A 311 -16.67 12.63 -13.49
C THR A 311 -17.83 12.67 -12.53
N SER A 312 -18.95 12.05 -12.89
CA SER A 312 -20.09 11.78 -12.03
C SER A 312 -19.69 11.18 -10.68
N ILE A 313 -18.76 10.23 -10.61
CA ILE A 313 -18.35 9.59 -9.34
C ILE A 313 -17.54 10.58 -8.49
N TYR A 314 -16.66 11.36 -9.11
CA TYR A 314 -15.85 12.36 -8.42
C TYR A 314 -16.70 13.57 -7.99
N GLU A 315 -17.65 14.00 -8.81
CA GLU A 315 -18.65 15.02 -8.53
C GLU A 315 -19.58 14.60 -7.39
N ILE A 316 -20.07 13.35 -7.39
CA ILE A 316 -20.87 12.79 -6.29
C ILE A 316 -20.07 12.73 -4.99
N ARG A 317 -18.80 12.33 -5.03
CA ARG A 317 -17.91 12.31 -3.85
C ARG A 317 -17.62 13.70 -3.34
N HIS A 318 -17.33 14.65 -4.23
CA HIS A 318 -17.11 16.05 -3.89
C HIS A 318 -18.34 16.66 -3.22
N ARG A 319 -19.53 16.43 -3.79
CA ARG A 319 -20.81 16.84 -3.21
C ARG A 319 -21.08 16.24 -1.83
N ASN A 320 -20.85 14.94 -1.66
CA ASN A 320 -21.03 14.27 -0.37
C ASN A 320 -20.06 14.82 0.68
N PHE A 321 -18.82 15.14 0.27
CA PHE A 321 -17.84 15.77 1.13
C PHE A 321 -18.25 17.19 1.55
N ILE A 322 -18.72 18.02 0.61
CA ILE A 322 -19.27 19.35 0.91
C ILE A 322 -20.43 19.25 1.90
N ARG A 323 -21.38 18.35 1.68
CA ARG A 323 -22.52 18.13 2.59
C ARG A 323 -22.10 17.70 3.98
N LEU A 324 -21.10 16.83 4.08
CA LEU A 324 -20.58 16.35 5.35
C LEU A 324 -19.90 17.50 6.11
N ILE A 325 -19.12 18.33 5.41
CA ILE A 325 -18.52 19.54 6.00
C ILE A 325 -19.60 20.50 6.49
N LEU A 326 -20.65 20.76 5.69
CA LEU A 326 -21.76 21.61 6.09
C LEU A 326 -22.46 21.08 7.36
N LYS A 327 -22.70 19.76 7.46
CA LYS A 327 -23.26 19.14 8.68
C LYS A 327 -22.34 19.27 9.90
N ILE A 328 -21.02 19.15 9.72
CA ILE A 328 -20.05 19.34 10.81
C ILE A 328 -20.04 20.81 11.26
N LEU A 329 -20.07 21.74 10.29
CA LEU A 329 -20.08 23.18 10.57
C LEU A 329 -21.37 23.61 11.27
N SER A 330 -22.52 23.02 10.94
CA SER A 330 -23.79 23.31 11.60
C SER A 330 -23.86 22.84 13.06
N HIS A 331 -23.00 21.90 13.48
CA HIS A 331 -22.99 21.34 14.83
C HIS A 331 -21.94 21.95 15.77
N LYS A 332 -21.04 22.84 15.31
CA LYS A 332 -20.01 23.43 16.16
C LYS A 332 -20.48 24.70 16.84
N ASP A 333 -20.86 24.55 18.10
CA ASP A 333 -21.13 25.66 19.00
C ASP A 333 -19.82 26.31 19.51
N ARG A 334 -19.67 27.59 19.17
CA ARG A 334 -19.12 28.69 20.00
C ARG A 334 -17.75 29.33 19.75
N LEU A 335 -16.71 28.78 19.09
CA LEU A 335 -15.38 29.44 19.18
C LEU A 335 -14.60 29.76 17.89
N SER A 336 -15.16 29.52 16.69
CA SER A 336 -14.58 30.03 15.41
C SER A 336 -15.64 30.55 14.43
N LEU A 337 -16.73 31.10 15.00
CA LEU A 337 -18.01 31.36 14.31
C LEU A 337 -17.87 32.14 13.00
N LEU A 338 -17.13 33.25 12.95
CA LEU A 338 -17.08 34.07 11.73
C LEU A 338 -16.37 33.38 10.54
N LYS A 339 -15.19 32.78 10.76
CA LYS A 339 -14.45 32.07 9.69
C LYS A 339 -15.18 30.80 9.25
N CYS A 340 -15.76 30.05 10.21
CA CYS A 340 -16.57 28.88 9.90
C CYS A 340 -17.86 29.24 9.15
N ARG A 341 -18.56 30.32 9.54
CA ARG A 341 -19.73 30.83 8.80
C ARG A 341 -19.37 31.30 7.40
N LEU A 342 -18.22 31.94 7.20
CA LEU A 342 -17.73 32.30 5.86
C LEU A 342 -17.51 31.07 4.97
N ILE A 343 -16.93 30.00 5.52
CA ILE A 343 -16.74 28.74 4.80
C ILE A 343 -18.09 28.08 4.51
N GLU A 344 -19.00 28.04 5.50
CA GLU A 344 -20.36 27.51 5.35
C GLU A 344 -21.14 28.23 4.24
N ARG A 345 -21.12 29.58 4.22
CA ARG A 345 -21.74 30.40 3.16
C ARG A 345 -21.22 30.02 1.77
N LYS A 346 -19.88 29.97 1.60
CA LYS A 346 -19.26 29.65 0.32
C LYS A 346 -19.57 28.23 -0.14
N LEU A 347 -19.53 27.26 0.78
CA LEU A 347 -19.87 25.87 0.49
C LEU A 347 -21.35 25.69 0.15
N LEU A 348 -22.25 26.41 0.83
CA LEU A 348 -23.68 26.39 0.54
C LEU A 348 -23.97 26.97 -0.85
N ILE A 349 -23.36 28.12 -1.20
CA ILE A 349 -23.48 28.72 -2.53
C ILE A 349 -22.97 27.75 -3.61
N LEU A 350 -21.79 27.15 -3.41
CA LEU A 350 -21.25 26.15 -4.34
C LEU A 350 -22.19 24.94 -4.49
N GLN A 351 -22.73 24.42 -3.39
CA GLN A 351 -23.68 23.31 -3.44
C GLN A 351 -24.95 23.68 -4.22
N LEU A 352 -25.49 24.89 -4.02
CA LEU A 352 -26.68 25.35 -4.74
C LEU A 352 -26.40 25.52 -6.23
N TYR A 353 -25.24 26.07 -6.61
CA TYR A 353 -24.81 26.14 -8.02
C TYR A 353 -24.69 24.74 -8.66
N GLU A 354 -24.13 23.76 -7.96
CA GLU A 354 -24.06 22.38 -8.44
C GLU A 354 -25.46 21.74 -8.57
N ASP A 355 -26.34 21.98 -7.59
CA ASP A 355 -27.72 21.47 -7.62
C ASP A 355 -28.52 22.05 -8.80
N LEU A 356 -28.28 23.31 -9.19
CA LEU A 356 -28.85 23.93 -10.39
C LEU A 356 -28.28 23.34 -11.69
N ARG A 357 -26.95 23.14 -11.76
CA ARG A 357 -26.30 22.57 -12.94
C ARG A 357 -26.76 21.14 -13.23
N LEU A 358 -27.08 20.37 -12.18
CA LEU A 358 -27.57 18.99 -12.27
C LEU A 358 -29.10 18.90 -12.47
N SER A 359 -29.78 20.02 -12.71
CA SER A 359 -31.22 20.10 -12.98
C SER A 359 -32.11 19.47 -11.90
N LYS A 360 -31.67 19.47 -10.63
CA LYS A 360 -32.49 19.01 -9.49
C LYS A 360 -33.46 20.12 -9.06
N LEU A 361 -34.35 20.49 -9.96
CA LEU A 361 -35.34 21.52 -9.77
C LEU A 361 -36.60 20.88 -9.21
N ASN A 362 -36.81 20.99 -7.90
CA ASN A 362 -38.03 20.54 -7.25
C ASN A 362 -38.84 21.75 -6.82
N GLU A 363 -40.12 21.76 -7.19
CA GLU A 363 -41.09 22.71 -6.63
C GLU A 363 -41.39 22.33 -5.19
N SER A 364 -41.38 23.33 -4.31
CA SER A 364 -41.68 23.16 -2.89
C SER A 364 -42.36 24.41 -2.35
N GLU A 365 -43.28 24.24 -1.41
CA GLU A 365 -43.84 25.34 -0.64
C GLU A 365 -42.84 25.82 0.41
N ILE A 366 -42.53 27.10 0.43
CA ILE A 366 -41.52 27.69 1.31
C ILE A 366 -42.11 28.86 2.08
N ASN A 367 -41.87 28.87 3.39
CA ASN A 367 -42.19 30.00 4.25
C ASN A 367 -41.05 31.03 4.24
N ILE A 368 -41.36 32.29 3.93
CA ILE A 368 -40.37 33.38 3.90
C ILE A 368 -39.70 33.62 5.24
N TYR A 369 -40.43 33.48 6.35
CA TYR A 369 -39.86 33.65 7.68
C TYR A 369 -38.74 32.65 7.94
N ASN A 370 -38.91 31.39 7.51
CA ASN A 370 -37.87 30.36 7.62
C ASN A 370 -36.64 30.72 6.79
N LEU A 371 -36.82 31.24 5.57
CA LEU A 371 -35.71 31.69 4.73
C LEU A 371 -34.97 32.88 5.32
N ALA A 372 -35.71 33.87 5.83
CA ALA A 372 -35.13 35.02 6.50
C ALA A 372 -34.31 34.60 7.74
N GLN A 373 -34.81 33.62 8.51
CA GLN A 373 -34.09 33.04 9.63
C GLN A 373 -32.81 32.30 9.20
N ILE A 374 -32.85 31.55 8.09
CA ILE A 374 -31.65 30.91 7.52
C ILE A 374 -30.60 31.97 7.16
N ILE A 375 -31.00 33.06 6.50
CA ILE A 375 -30.09 34.15 6.12
C ILE A 375 -29.54 34.85 7.37
N HIS A 376 -30.37 35.13 8.36
CA HIS A 376 -29.93 35.73 9.62
C HIS A 376 -28.89 34.86 10.34
N ASN A 377 -29.12 33.54 10.40
CA ASN A 377 -28.19 32.59 11.02
C ASN A 377 -26.85 32.51 10.28
N LEU A 378 -26.88 32.59 8.95
CA LEU A 378 -25.67 32.57 8.12
C LEU A 378 -24.93 33.89 8.18
N TYR A 379 -25.65 35.02 8.15
CA TYR A 379 -25.13 36.39 8.17
C TYR A 379 -25.40 37.07 9.51
N THR A 380 -24.69 36.62 10.55
CA THR A 380 -24.81 37.18 11.92
C THR A 380 -24.56 38.69 12.02
N ASN A 381 -23.87 39.27 11.04
CA ASN A 381 -23.61 40.70 10.92
C ASN A 381 -24.73 41.50 10.22
N LEU A 382 -25.75 40.82 9.70
CA LEU A 382 -26.93 41.41 9.06
C LEU A 382 -28.17 41.16 9.93
N SER A 383 -28.85 42.24 10.31
CA SER A 383 -30.20 42.16 10.87
C SER A 383 -31.18 41.95 9.71
N VAL A 384 -31.67 40.72 9.56
CA VAL A 384 -32.63 40.35 8.53
C VAL A 384 -34.03 40.43 9.12
N LYS A 385 -34.91 41.23 8.52
CA LYS A 385 -36.33 41.34 8.91
C LYS A 385 -37.21 40.87 7.76
N ALA A 386 -38.20 40.04 8.05
CA ALA A 386 -39.20 39.62 7.08
C ALA A 386 -40.54 40.27 7.39
N PHE A 387 -41.20 40.79 6.35
CA PHE A 387 -42.54 41.35 6.39
C PHE A 387 -43.38 40.65 5.32
N VAL A 388 -44.62 40.31 5.65
CA VAL A 388 -45.53 39.65 4.70
C VAL A 388 -46.88 40.33 4.78
N THR A 389 -47.41 40.76 3.64
CA THR A 389 -48.80 41.16 3.51
C THR A 389 -49.57 40.07 2.77
N GLY A 390 -50.31 39.24 3.52
CA GLY A 390 -51.05 38.08 3.01
C GLY A 390 -50.43 36.74 3.46
N ASN A 391 -50.42 35.74 2.55
CA ASN A 391 -49.86 34.42 2.83
C ASN A 391 -48.32 34.43 2.79
N SER A 392 -47.69 33.87 3.83
CA SER A 392 -46.23 33.78 3.98
C SER A 392 -45.57 32.64 3.22
N ASN A 393 -46.37 31.71 2.71
CA ASN A 393 -45.90 30.58 1.94
C ASN A 393 -45.94 30.86 0.42
N ILE A 394 -44.86 30.50 -0.27
CA ILE A 394 -44.73 30.59 -1.73
C ILE A 394 -44.32 29.23 -2.28
N ASN A 395 -45.00 28.77 -3.34
CA ASN A 395 -44.52 27.66 -4.16
C ASN A 395 -43.43 28.18 -5.08
N THR A 396 -42.19 27.76 -4.84
CA THR A 396 -41.03 28.15 -5.66
C THR A 396 -39.99 27.01 -5.67
N ILE A 397 -38.91 27.18 -6.42
CA ILE A 397 -37.77 26.26 -6.38
C ILE A 397 -36.83 26.75 -5.28
N GLN A 398 -36.82 26.06 -4.13
CA GLN A 398 -36.08 26.46 -2.93
C GLN A 398 -34.61 26.79 -3.18
N ASN A 399 -33.94 26.00 -4.02
CA ASN A 399 -32.53 26.18 -4.30
C ASN A 399 -32.24 27.49 -5.07
N ILE A 400 -33.07 27.83 -6.05
CA ILE A 400 -32.93 29.08 -6.82
C ILE A 400 -33.22 30.26 -5.91
N PHE A 401 -34.32 30.19 -5.17
CA PHE A 401 -34.76 31.27 -4.31
C PHE A 401 -33.75 31.57 -3.20
N LEU A 402 -33.26 30.53 -2.52
CA LEU A 402 -32.22 30.66 -1.50
C LEU A 402 -30.90 31.18 -2.10
N LEU A 403 -30.50 30.73 -3.30
CA LEU A 403 -29.29 31.22 -3.96
C LEU A 403 -29.37 32.72 -4.26
N ILE A 404 -30.51 33.21 -4.76
CA ILE A 404 -30.72 34.65 -5.01
C ILE A 404 -30.57 35.44 -3.71
N LEU A 405 -31.24 34.99 -2.64
CA LEU A 405 -31.16 35.66 -1.35
C LEU A 405 -29.74 35.66 -0.77
N LEU A 406 -28.97 34.57 -0.94
CA LEU A 406 -27.57 34.50 -0.51
C LEU A 406 -26.68 35.45 -1.31
N ILE A 407 -26.86 35.54 -2.64
CA ILE A 407 -26.14 36.48 -3.50
C ILE A 407 -26.42 37.92 -3.08
N ILE A 408 -27.68 38.25 -2.80
CA ILE A 408 -28.08 39.59 -2.36
C ILE A 408 -27.49 39.90 -0.97
N ALA A 409 -27.57 38.96 -0.03
CA ALA A 409 -27.00 39.12 1.31
C ALA A 409 -25.46 39.24 1.30
N GLU A 410 -24.76 38.50 0.44
CA GLU A 410 -23.28 38.57 0.31
C GLU A 410 -22.81 39.94 -0.21
N ASN A 411 -23.62 40.58 -1.03
CA ASN A 411 -23.32 41.87 -1.65
C ASN A 411 -24.03 43.05 -0.97
N SER A 412 -24.59 42.84 0.23
CA SER A 412 -25.13 43.91 1.08
C SER A 412 -23.99 44.60 1.84
N GLN A 413 -23.97 45.93 1.78
CA GLN A 413 -23.06 46.79 2.55
C GLN A 413 -23.70 47.31 3.84
N GLY A 414 -25.04 47.29 3.93
CA GLY A 414 -25.77 47.75 5.11
C GLY A 414 -25.82 46.72 6.23
N GLN A 415 -26.09 47.16 7.47
CA GLN A 415 -26.29 46.27 8.61
C GLN A 415 -27.71 45.67 8.68
N GLN A 416 -28.63 46.15 7.84
CA GLN A 416 -30.03 45.74 7.83
C GLN A 416 -30.44 45.31 6.41
N LEU A 417 -31.22 44.23 6.34
CA LEU A 417 -31.82 43.72 5.12
C LEU A 417 -33.28 43.38 5.41
N SER A 418 -34.20 44.01 4.70
CA SER A 418 -35.64 43.75 4.84
C SER A 418 -36.17 42.99 3.64
N ILE A 419 -36.84 41.87 3.88
CA ILE A 419 -37.50 41.04 2.86
C ILE A 419 -39.00 41.23 3.05
N CYS A 420 -39.67 41.87 2.11
CA CYS A 420 -41.11 42.07 2.11
C CYS A 420 -41.74 41.24 0.99
N LEU A 421 -42.69 40.37 1.32
CA LEU A 421 -43.57 39.76 0.32
C LEU A 421 -44.91 40.47 0.33
N THR A 422 -45.28 40.98 -0.82
CA THR A 422 -46.59 41.56 -1.08
C THR A 422 -47.36 40.66 -2.03
N ASN A 423 -48.51 40.18 -1.58
CA ASN A 423 -49.47 39.49 -2.43
C ASN A 423 -50.53 40.50 -2.86
N GLU A 424 -50.45 40.93 -4.12
CA GLU A 424 -51.49 41.76 -4.74
C GLU A 424 -52.62 40.88 -5.28
N GLU A 425 -53.78 41.46 -5.59
CA GLU A 425 -55.01 40.74 -5.90
C GLU A 425 -54.84 39.66 -7.01
N GLU A 426 -55.38 38.48 -6.70
CA GLU A 426 -55.54 37.21 -7.44
C GLU A 426 -54.40 36.58 -8.29
N SER A 427 -53.27 37.23 -8.57
CA SER A 427 -52.22 36.54 -9.36
C SER A 427 -50.78 37.03 -9.24
N GLN A 428 -50.54 38.24 -8.74
CA GLN A 428 -49.18 38.82 -8.72
C GLN A 428 -48.58 38.81 -7.31
N ARG A 429 -47.39 38.24 -7.20
CA ARG A 429 -46.63 38.18 -5.95
C ARG A 429 -45.31 38.91 -6.13
N TRP A 430 -45.10 39.94 -5.34
CA TRP A 430 -43.89 40.76 -5.41
C TRP A 430 -43.01 40.51 -4.19
N LEU A 431 -41.74 40.20 -4.44
CA LEU A 431 -40.71 40.14 -3.41
C LEU A 431 -39.87 41.41 -3.46
N HIS A 432 -40.02 42.27 -2.47
CA HIS A 432 -39.20 43.46 -2.29
C HIS A 432 -38.11 43.20 -1.26
N ILE A 433 -36.85 43.35 -1.67
CA ILE A 433 -35.69 43.23 -0.79
C ILE A 433 -35.01 44.60 -0.70
N SER A 434 -35.05 45.19 0.49
CA SER A 434 -34.51 46.53 0.76
C SER A 434 -33.24 46.43 1.59
N GLY A 435 -32.25 47.26 1.27
CA GLY A 435 -30.91 47.24 1.89
C GLY A 435 -30.00 48.26 1.21
N ASN A 436 -28.68 48.19 1.44
CA ASN A 436 -27.70 48.96 0.67
C ASN A 436 -26.80 47.98 -0.09
N PHE A 437 -26.90 47.94 -1.42
CA PHE A 437 -26.30 46.88 -2.23
C PHE A 437 -25.17 47.37 -3.13
N GLN A 438 -24.14 46.52 -3.32
CA GLN A 438 -23.18 46.67 -4.41
C GLN A 438 -23.84 46.22 -5.73
N ILE A 439 -24.66 47.10 -6.31
CA ILE A 439 -25.59 46.74 -7.39
C ILE A 439 -24.91 46.13 -8.62
N GLU A 440 -23.71 46.58 -8.98
CA GLU A 440 -22.96 46.03 -10.11
C GLU A 440 -22.56 44.57 -9.88
N LYS A 441 -22.16 44.21 -8.66
CA LYS A 441 -21.80 42.83 -8.31
C LYS A 441 -23.03 41.94 -8.26
N VAL A 442 -24.12 42.44 -7.69
CA VAL A 442 -25.41 41.73 -7.67
C VAL A 442 -25.89 41.46 -9.10
N LYS A 443 -25.91 42.47 -9.98
CA LYS A 443 -26.29 42.32 -11.39
C LYS A 443 -25.40 41.31 -12.10
N LYS A 444 -24.08 41.36 -11.88
CA LYS A 444 -23.13 40.41 -12.47
C LYS A 444 -23.38 38.97 -12.01
N ALA A 445 -23.62 38.76 -10.72
CA ALA A 445 -23.86 37.43 -10.14
C ALA A 445 -25.23 36.85 -10.53
N LEU A 446 -26.28 37.67 -10.57
CA LEU A 446 -27.61 37.22 -11.00
C LEU A 446 -27.65 36.98 -12.52
N LYS A 447 -26.85 37.71 -13.31
CA LYS A 447 -26.70 37.44 -14.75
C LYS A 447 -26.15 36.04 -15.04
N SER A 448 -25.25 35.49 -14.20
CA SER A 448 -24.74 34.12 -14.40
C SER A 448 -25.77 33.01 -14.14
N ILE A 449 -26.90 33.32 -13.50
CA ILE A 449 -27.99 32.38 -13.25
C ILE A 449 -29.32 32.86 -13.84
N SER A 450 -29.30 33.79 -14.80
CA SER A 450 -30.50 34.47 -15.32
C SER A 450 -31.56 33.51 -15.83
N ASP A 451 -31.14 32.42 -16.45
CA ASP A 451 -32.04 31.42 -17.03
C ASP A 451 -32.82 30.66 -15.94
N TYR A 452 -32.17 30.40 -14.80
CA TYR A 452 -32.83 29.82 -13.64
C TYR A 452 -33.75 30.83 -12.94
N ILE A 453 -33.37 32.10 -12.86
CA ILE A 453 -34.24 33.11 -12.22
C ILE A 453 -35.55 33.28 -13.00
N LYS A 454 -35.53 33.20 -14.33
CA LYS A 454 -36.75 33.25 -15.17
C LYS A 454 -37.75 32.13 -14.85
N LEU A 455 -37.31 31.02 -14.26
CA LEU A 455 -38.20 29.93 -13.84
C LEU A 455 -39.09 30.33 -12.67
N ILE A 456 -38.64 31.27 -11.83
CA ILE A 456 -39.35 31.69 -10.63
C ILE A 456 -39.81 33.15 -10.66
N SER A 457 -39.34 33.96 -11.61
CA SER A 457 -39.66 35.40 -11.68
C SER A 457 -39.84 35.90 -13.12
N GLN A 458 -40.88 36.71 -13.34
CA GLN A 458 -41.24 37.33 -14.62
C GLN A 458 -40.38 38.56 -14.92
N SER A 459 -40.16 39.41 -13.92
CA SER A 459 -39.43 40.67 -14.04
C SER A 459 -38.64 40.98 -12.78
N GLN A 460 -37.54 41.71 -12.97
CA GLN A 460 -36.60 42.05 -11.90
C GLN A 460 -36.23 43.52 -12.00
N ILE A 461 -36.44 44.28 -10.94
CA ILE A 461 -36.01 45.67 -10.82
C ILE A 461 -34.88 45.71 -9.80
N MET A 462 -33.75 46.29 -10.17
CA MET A 462 -32.53 46.27 -9.36
C MET A 462 -31.94 47.68 -9.23
N GLU A 463 -32.17 48.26 -8.05
CA GLU A 463 -31.70 49.57 -7.63
C GLU A 463 -30.72 49.44 -6.45
N GLN A 464 -30.00 50.52 -6.16
CA GLN A 464 -29.00 50.53 -5.08
C GLN A 464 -29.61 50.19 -3.71
N PHE A 465 -30.86 50.59 -3.46
CA PHE A 465 -31.53 50.42 -2.17
C PHE A 465 -32.66 49.40 -2.15
N LYS A 466 -33.03 48.89 -3.33
CA LYS A 466 -34.23 48.07 -3.51
C LYS A 466 -34.01 47.07 -4.66
N ILE A 467 -34.33 45.82 -4.40
CA ILE A 467 -34.40 44.77 -5.41
C ILE A 467 -35.82 44.21 -5.38
N GLU A 468 -36.49 44.21 -6.52
CA GLU A 468 -37.86 43.72 -6.65
C GLU A 468 -37.89 42.56 -7.64
N LEU A 469 -38.57 41.48 -7.25
CA LEU A 469 -38.80 40.32 -8.10
C LEU A 469 -40.31 40.09 -8.20
N ASN A 470 -40.84 40.19 -9.41
CA ASN A 470 -42.20 39.73 -9.69
C ASN A 470 -42.14 38.21 -9.87
N LEU A 471 -42.77 37.46 -8.96
CA LEU A 471 -42.69 36.00 -8.92
C LEU A 471 -43.72 35.36 -9.86
N ASN A 472 -43.33 34.25 -10.49
CA ASN A 472 -44.24 33.49 -11.33
C ASN A 472 -45.36 32.86 -10.48
N GLN A 473 -46.61 32.95 -10.95
CA GLN A 473 -47.74 32.25 -10.33
C GLN A 473 -47.60 30.72 -10.44
N TYR A 474 -47.04 30.25 -11.57
CA TYR A 474 -46.77 28.84 -11.84
C TYR A 474 -45.30 28.67 -12.24
N ILE A 475 -44.61 27.71 -11.62
CA ILE A 475 -43.23 27.40 -11.95
C ILE A 475 -43.20 26.51 -13.18
N LEU A 476 -42.64 27.02 -14.27
CA LEU A 476 -42.48 26.25 -15.51
C LEU A 476 -41.15 25.50 -15.47
N ILE A 477 -41.13 24.26 -14.96
CA ILE A 477 -39.93 23.42 -15.01
C ILE A 477 -39.87 22.74 -16.39
N PRO A 478 -38.89 23.07 -17.27
CA PRO A 478 -38.77 22.41 -18.56
C PRO A 478 -38.45 20.93 -18.36
N PHE A 479 -39.23 20.06 -19.01
CA PHE A 479 -39.16 18.58 -19.05
C PHE A 479 -38.12 17.94 -18.13
N GLN A 480 -38.54 17.48 -16.95
CA GLN A 480 -37.74 16.54 -16.17
C GLN A 480 -37.70 15.21 -16.93
N VAL A 481 -36.54 14.85 -17.50
CA VAL A 481 -36.32 13.49 -17.97
C VAL A 481 -36.32 12.59 -16.73
N ASN A 482 -37.44 11.91 -16.48
CA ASN A 482 -37.52 10.89 -15.45
C ASN A 482 -36.32 9.95 -15.60
N GLN A 483 -35.52 9.81 -14.54
CA GLN A 483 -34.30 8.98 -14.49
C GLN A 483 -34.54 7.48 -14.74
N ILE A 484 -35.78 7.08 -15.08
CA ILE A 484 -36.21 5.70 -15.29
C ILE A 484 -35.96 5.23 -16.74
N ASN A 485 -35.83 6.13 -17.74
CA ASN A 485 -35.77 5.71 -19.16
C ASN A 485 -34.44 5.97 -19.91
N ALA A 486 -33.34 6.29 -19.23
CA ALA A 486 -32.03 6.48 -19.89
C ALA A 486 -31.38 5.17 -20.41
N ARG A 487 -32.05 4.01 -20.27
CA ARG A 487 -31.59 2.72 -20.82
C ARG A 487 -32.28 2.30 -22.13
N SER A 488 -33.30 2.99 -22.61
CA SER A 488 -34.06 2.57 -23.81
C SER A 488 -33.90 3.46 -25.04
N LEU A 489 -33.16 4.58 -24.99
CA LEU A 489 -32.90 5.42 -26.16
C LEU A 489 -31.48 5.20 -26.70
N LYS A 490 -31.23 3.96 -27.14
CA LYS A 490 -30.25 3.66 -28.21
C LYS A 490 -31.10 3.16 -29.37
N HIS A 491 -30.95 3.77 -30.54
CA HIS A 491 -31.81 3.66 -31.73
C HIS A 491 -32.97 4.64 -31.73
N ILE A 492 -32.65 5.88 -32.08
CA ILE A 492 -33.45 6.58 -33.07
C ILE A 492 -32.48 6.82 -34.23
N ASP A 493 -32.61 6.00 -35.26
CA ASP A 493 -32.01 6.23 -36.57
C ASP A 493 -32.65 7.50 -37.15
N LEU A 494 -31.81 8.42 -37.62
CA LEU A 494 -32.24 9.55 -38.44
C LEU A 494 -31.73 9.24 -39.85
N GLU A 495 -32.64 8.77 -40.70
CA GLU A 495 -32.61 9.07 -42.13
C GLU A 495 -33.04 10.52 -42.36
#